data_AF-A0A4Q3ERY8-F1
#
_entry.id   AF-A0A4Q3ERY8-F1
#
_cell.length_a   1.000
_cell.length_b   1.000
_cell.length_c   1.000
_cell.angle_alpha   90.00
_cell.angle_beta   90.00
_cell.angle_gamma   90.00
#
_symmetry.space_group_name_H-M   'P 1'
#
loop_
_entity.id
_entity.type
_entity.pdbx_description
1 polymer ?
#
loop_
_entity_poly.entity_id
_entity_poly.type
_entity_poly.pdbx_seq_one_letter_code
_entity_poly.pdbx_strand_id
1 'polypeptide(L)'
;MKKYLAALIILLFSISTYAQTTDYIPTKQNLEARQWFSQNKYGLFIHWGPFSIPGSGEWVMNERNITVKNYTRLEHFFNPIDFNAAQWVSMAKNGGMKYITLITRHHDGFSMFDTKYSDFNIMQSPYHQDIVKQMADECHKQGIKLFLYYSLLDWRRDDYQYWTGRTGKGTGRTTKGDWNNYIQFMKNQLTELLTNYGEIGGIWFDGYWDQIDVQNKEQKSESRADWHLREIYDLIHKIQP
;
A
#
# COMPACT_ATOMS: atom_id res chain seq x y z
N MET A 1 41.37 35.64 30.58
CA MET A 1 39.93 35.30 30.39
C MET A 1 39.59 34.85 28.97
N LYS A 2 40.14 35.44 27.90
CA LYS A 2 39.83 35.04 26.50
C LYS A 2 40.34 33.65 26.06
N LYS A 3 41.35 33.07 26.73
CA LYS A 3 41.89 31.74 26.39
C LYS A 3 41.09 30.56 26.96
N TYR A 4 40.28 30.79 28.00
CA TYR A 4 39.45 29.75 28.61
C TYR A 4 38.04 29.65 27.97
N LEU A 5 37.61 30.69 27.26
CA LEU A 5 36.32 30.69 26.55
C LEU A 5 36.35 29.81 25.29
N ALA A 6 37.51 29.69 24.64
CA ALA A 6 37.68 28.84 23.46
C ALA A 6 37.64 27.34 23.78
N ALA A 7 38.10 26.94 24.98
CA ALA A 7 38.08 25.54 25.40
C ALA A 7 36.65 25.05 25.75
N LEU A 8 35.76 25.95 26.20
CA LEU A 8 34.37 25.60 26.52
C LEU A 8 33.51 25.42 25.26
N ILE A 9 33.81 26.17 24.19
CA ILE A 9 33.07 26.09 22.91
C ILE A 9 33.43 24.80 22.14
N ILE A 10 34.67 24.31 22.26
CA ILE A 10 35.07 23.05 21.61
C ILE A 10 34.49 21.82 22.34
N LEU A 11 34.23 21.89 23.65
CA LEU A 11 33.55 20.82 24.39
C LEU A 11 32.04 20.75 24.12
N LEU A 12 31.41 21.87 23.71
CA LEU A 12 29.98 21.96 23.41
C LEU A 12 29.62 21.51 21.99
N PHE A 13 30.60 21.36 21.09
CA PHE A 13 30.38 20.84 19.73
C PHE A 13 30.58 19.32 19.59
N SER A 14 31.07 18.65 20.63
CA SER A 14 31.23 17.18 20.67
C SER A 14 29.95 16.42 20.97
N ILE A 15 28.86 17.11 21.31
CA ILE A 15 27.51 16.55 21.38
C ILE A 15 26.78 16.92 20.09
N SER A 16 27.46 16.68 18.96
CA SER A 16 26.72 16.41 17.73
C SER A 16 26.10 15.04 17.97
N THR A 17 24.84 15.05 18.41
CA THR A 17 23.96 13.91 18.38
C THR A 17 24.23 13.16 17.07
N TYR A 18 24.82 11.97 17.18
CA TYR A 18 24.60 10.95 16.17
C TYR A 18 23.09 10.77 16.17
N ALA A 19 22.41 11.47 15.26
CA ALA A 19 21.11 11.04 14.80
C ALA A 19 21.36 9.60 14.37
N GLN A 20 20.89 8.66 15.19
CA GLN A 20 20.96 7.25 14.87
C GLN A 20 20.10 7.08 13.62
N THR A 21 20.73 7.18 12.44
CA THR A 21 20.35 6.32 11.34
C THR A 21 20.54 4.93 11.91
N THR A 22 19.45 4.38 12.45
CA THR A 22 19.40 2.96 12.79
C THR A 22 19.53 2.26 11.45
N ASP A 23 20.77 1.93 11.08
CA ASP A 23 21.04 1.13 9.90
C ASP A 23 20.24 -0.13 10.07
N TYR A 24 19.22 -0.30 9.22
CA TYR A 24 18.38 -1.46 9.25
C TYR A 24 19.24 -2.70 8.99
N ILE A 25 19.27 -3.61 9.95
CA ILE A 25 19.87 -4.92 9.77
C ILE A 25 18.74 -5.91 9.46
N PRO A 26 18.66 -6.45 8.23
CA PRO A 26 17.67 -7.45 7.89
C PRO A 26 17.79 -8.69 8.77
N THR A 27 16.65 -9.25 9.18
CA THR A 27 16.61 -10.55 9.86
C THR A 27 17.02 -11.66 8.90
N LYS A 28 17.34 -12.85 9.43
CA LYS A 28 17.64 -14.03 8.61
C LYS A 28 16.45 -14.38 7.70
N GLN A 29 15.24 -14.38 8.27
CA GLN A 29 13.99 -14.66 7.56
C GLN A 29 13.78 -13.68 6.39
N ASN A 30 14.09 -12.40 6.62
CA ASN A 30 14.01 -11.39 5.59
C ASN A 30 14.96 -11.68 4.42
N LEU A 31 16.21 -12.06 4.70
CA LEU A 31 17.20 -12.41 3.69
C LEU A 31 16.79 -13.67 2.90
N GLU A 32 16.25 -14.68 3.59
CA GLU A 32 15.71 -15.90 2.98
C GLU A 32 14.52 -15.57 2.05
N ALA A 33 13.61 -14.69 2.46
CA ALA A 33 12.49 -14.23 1.64
C ALA A 33 12.96 -13.49 0.38
N ARG A 34 13.97 -12.62 0.48
CA ARG A 34 14.58 -11.95 -0.68
C ARG A 34 15.23 -12.93 -1.64
N GLN A 35 15.96 -13.92 -1.11
CA GLN A 35 16.59 -14.96 -1.91
C GLN A 35 15.53 -15.81 -2.62
N TRP A 36 14.47 -16.21 -1.90
CA TRP A 36 13.34 -16.94 -2.47
C TRP A 36 12.70 -16.16 -3.63
N PHE A 37 12.40 -14.86 -3.44
CA PHE A 37 11.80 -14.04 -4.48
C PHE A 37 12.73 -13.90 -5.70
N SER A 38 14.03 -13.66 -5.45
CA SER A 38 15.03 -13.62 -6.52
C SER A 38 15.13 -14.94 -7.28
N GLN A 39 14.94 -16.10 -6.66
CA GLN A 39 14.96 -17.39 -7.36
C GLN A 39 13.66 -17.68 -8.10
N ASN A 40 12.52 -17.25 -7.56
CA ASN A 40 11.18 -17.57 -8.04
C ASN A 40 10.63 -16.55 -9.05
N LYS A 41 11.47 -16.17 -10.02
CA LYS A 41 11.34 -15.09 -11.04
C LYS A 41 9.96 -14.77 -11.64
N TYR A 42 9.01 -15.71 -11.65
CA TYR A 42 7.78 -15.61 -12.42
C TYR A 42 6.53 -15.67 -11.53
N GLY A 43 5.71 -14.63 -11.61
CA GLY A 43 4.46 -14.52 -10.86
C GLY A 43 3.33 -13.85 -11.66
N LEU A 44 2.11 -13.97 -11.15
CA LEU A 44 0.92 -13.34 -11.70
C LEU A 44 0.64 -12.03 -10.97
N PHE A 45 0.27 -10.97 -11.69
CA PHE A 45 -0.28 -9.76 -11.08
C PHE A 45 -1.76 -9.63 -11.45
N ILE A 46 -2.63 -9.52 -10.45
CA ILE A 46 -4.08 -9.37 -10.64
C ILE A 46 -4.52 -7.97 -10.23
N HIS A 47 -4.81 -7.12 -11.22
CA HIS A 47 -5.45 -5.82 -11.02
C HIS A 47 -6.95 -5.98 -11.20
N TRP A 48 -7.71 -5.90 -10.10
CA TRP A 48 -9.15 -6.11 -10.11
C TRP A 48 -9.84 -5.37 -8.97
N GLY A 49 -11.03 -4.84 -9.26
CA GLY A 49 -11.84 -4.05 -8.33
C GLY A 49 -13.02 -3.39 -9.06
N PRO A 50 -13.74 -2.46 -8.43
CA PRO A 50 -14.90 -1.81 -9.04
C PRO A 50 -14.58 -1.08 -10.35
N PHE A 51 -13.33 -0.61 -10.55
CA PHE A 51 -12.86 -0.04 -11.82
C PHE A 51 -12.97 -1.00 -13.02
N SER A 52 -13.13 -2.31 -12.79
CA SER A 52 -13.36 -3.28 -13.87
C SER A 52 -14.77 -3.17 -14.47
N ILE A 53 -15.75 -2.63 -13.75
CA ILE A 53 -17.14 -2.50 -14.22
C ILE A 53 -17.25 -1.56 -15.43
N PRO A 54 -16.66 -0.34 -15.42
CA PRO A 54 -16.68 0.53 -16.60
C PRO A 54 -15.84 0.02 -17.78
N GLY A 55 -14.97 -0.98 -17.59
CA GLY A 55 -14.10 -1.53 -18.65
C GLY A 55 -13.12 -0.52 -19.25
N SER A 56 -12.68 0.49 -18.48
CA SER A 56 -11.88 1.62 -18.98
C SER A 56 -10.58 1.84 -18.20
N GLY A 57 -10.02 0.77 -17.63
CA GLY A 57 -8.79 0.83 -16.84
C GLY A 57 -9.01 1.32 -15.39
N GLU A 58 -8.02 1.04 -14.55
CA GLU A 58 -8.02 1.31 -13.11
C GLU A 58 -7.90 2.80 -12.76
N TRP A 59 -7.53 3.63 -13.73
CA TRP A 59 -7.41 5.09 -13.61
C TRP A 59 -8.67 5.86 -13.99
N VAL A 60 -9.76 5.17 -14.38
CA VAL A 60 -11.00 5.78 -14.90
C VAL A 60 -11.58 6.87 -13.98
N MET A 61 -11.45 6.72 -12.65
CA MET A 61 -11.89 7.73 -11.69
C MET A 61 -11.15 9.06 -11.88
N ASN A 62 -9.83 9.00 -12.03
CA ASN A 62 -8.98 10.17 -12.23
C ASN A 62 -9.13 10.74 -13.66
N GLU A 63 -9.05 9.88 -14.68
CA GLU A 63 -9.05 10.32 -16.09
C GLU A 63 -10.35 11.00 -16.52
N ARG A 64 -11.48 10.55 -15.95
CA ARG A 64 -12.81 11.11 -16.27
C ARG A 64 -13.32 12.09 -15.22
N ASN A 65 -12.47 12.48 -14.26
CA ASN A 65 -12.83 13.38 -13.15
C ASN A 65 -14.13 12.93 -12.45
N ILE A 66 -14.25 11.63 -12.18
CA ILE A 66 -15.42 11.08 -11.51
C ILE A 66 -15.33 11.45 -10.04
N THR A 67 -16.36 12.14 -9.54
CA THR A 67 -16.41 12.52 -8.13
C THR A 67 -16.48 11.29 -7.24
N VAL A 68 -15.97 11.39 -6.01
CA VAL A 68 -16.06 10.32 -4.99
C VAL A 68 -17.50 9.80 -4.90
N LYS A 69 -18.47 10.71 -4.79
CA LYS A 69 -19.91 10.39 -4.70
C LYS A 69 -20.39 9.53 -5.88
N ASN A 70 -19.98 9.85 -7.10
CA ASN A 70 -20.43 9.12 -8.28
C ASN A 70 -19.71 7.78 -8.41
N TYR A 71 -18.41 7.73 -8.11
CA TYR A 71 -17.61 6.51 -8.20
C TYR A 71 -18.01 5.47 -7.15
N THR A 72 -18.34 5.89 -5.91
CA THR A 72 -18.79 5.00 -4.84
C THR A 72 -19.99 4.13 -5.23
N ARG A 73 -20.83 4.57 -6.18
CA ARG A 73 -21.97 3.78 -6.67
C ARG A 73 -21.55 2.44 -7.29
N LEU A 74 -20.32 2.32 -7.79
CA LEU A 74 -19.82 1.06 -8.37
C LEU A 74 -19.80 -0.09 -7.35
N GLU A 75 -19.67 0.20 -6.05
CA GLU A 75 -19.76 -0.82 -4.98
C GLU A 75 -21.09 -1.59 -5.04
N HIS A 76 -22.20 -0.91 -5.32
CA HIS A 76 -23.52 -1.54 -5.43
C HIS A 76 -23.69 -2.45 -6.65
N PHE A 77 -22.77 -2.38 -7.61
CA PHE A 77 -22.76 -3.22 -8.81
C PHE A 77 -21.63 -4.24 -8.80
N PHE A 78 -20.69 -4.15 -7.87
CA PHE A 78 -19.55 -5.06 -7.80
C PHE A 78 -19.97 -6.38 -7.15
N ASN A 79 -20.39 -7.34 -7.96
CA ASN A 79 -20.84 -8.66 -7.52
C ASN A 79 -20.26 -9.78 -8.41
N PRO A 80 -19.00 -10.19 -8.18
CA PRO A 80 -18.34 -11.18 -9.00
C PRO A 80 -18.77 -12.61 -8.67
N ILE A 81 -19.99 -12.97 -9.07
CA ILE A 81 -20.62 -14.27 -8.78
C ILE A 81 -19.85 -15.48 -9.35
N ASP A 82 -19.06 -15.27 -10.40
CA ASP A 82 -18.25 -16.32 -11.04
C ASP A 82 -16.81 -16.37 -10.50
N PHE A 83 -16.47 -15.55 -9.51
CA PHE A 83 -15.14 -15.57 -8.91
C PHE A 83 -14.86 -16.91 -8.24
N ASN A 84 -13.68 -17.47 -8.52
CA ASN A 84 -13.23 -18.73 -7.95
C ASN A 84 -11.72 -18.70 -7.70
N ALA A 85 -11.34 -18.53 -6.44
CA ALA A 85 -9.93 -18.51 -6.04
C ALA A 85 -9.19 -19.80 -6.43
N ALA A 86 -9.83 -20.97 -6.33
CA ALA A 86 -9.20 -22.25 -6.69
C ALA A 86 -8.82 -22.31 -8.16
N GLN A 87 -9.71 -21.85 -9.05
CA GLN A 87 -9.42 -21.77 -10.47
C GLN A 87 -8.28 -20.79 -10.76
N TRP A 88 -8.27 -19.61 -10.13
CA TRP A 88 -7.23 -18.61 -10.35
C TRP A 88 -5.85 -19.08 -9.88
N VAL A 89 -5.78 -19.65 -8.68
CA VAL A 89 -4.53 -20.17 -8.11
C VAL A 89 -4.04 -21.38 -8.90
N SER A 90 -4.93 -22.30 -9.29
CA SER A 90 -4.57 -23.43 -10.14
C SER A 90 -4.10 -23.00 -11.52
N MET A 91 -4.73 -21.98 -12.12
CA MET A 91 -4.28 -21.41 -13.38
C MET A 91 -2.86 -20.87 -13.27
N ALA A 92 -2.57 -20.06 -12.25
CA ALA A 92 -1.22 -19.53 -12.02
C ALA A 92 -0.19 -20.66 -11.81
N LYS A 93 -0.52 -21.63 -10.96
CA LYS A 93 0.33 -22.79 -10.67
C LYS A 93 0.61 -23.63 -11.92
N ASN A 94 -0.42 -23.94 -12.71
CA ASN A 94 -0.30 -24.71 -13.95
C ASN A 94 0.47 -23.94 -15.03
N GLY A 95 0.41 -22.61 -15.01
CA GLY A 95 1.25 -21.73 -15.83
C GLY A 95 2.72 -21.65 -15.38
N GLY A 96 3.10 -22.32 -14.29
CA GLY A 96 4.47 -22.34 -13.77
C GLY A 96 4.82 -21.15 -12.88
N MET A 97 3.86 -20.27 -12.58
CA MET A 97 4.06 -19.12 -11.69
C MET A 97 4.26 -19.58 -10.25
N LYS A 98 5.07 -18.83 -9.51
CA LYS A 98 5.48 -19.18 -8.13
C LYS A 98 4.79 -18.33 -7.07
N TYR A 99 4.29 -17.18 -7.46
CA TYR A 99 3.56 -16.26 -6.61
C TYR A 99 2.46 -15.54 -7.37
N ILE A 100 1.49 -15.02 -6.63
CA ILE A 100 0.44 -14.13 -7.12
C ILE A 100 0.55 -12.82 -6.35
N THR A 101 0.52 -11.69 -7.03
CA THR A 101 0.35 -10.36 -6.44
C THR A 101 -1.09 -9.90 -6.69
N LEU A 102 -1.87 -9.76 -5.62
CA LEU A 102 -3.27 -9.36 -5.67
C LEU A 102 -3.42 -7.92 -5.19
N ILE A 103 -4.16 -7.09 -5.93
CA ILE A 103 -4.60 -5.78 -5.42
C ILE A 103 -5.55 -5.98 -4.24
N THR A 104 -5.11 -5.51 -3.07
CA THR A 104 -5.97 -5.42 -1.88
C THR A 104 -6.70 -4.07 -1.82
N ARG A 105 -6.06 -3.02 -2.34
CA ARG A 105 -6.59 -1.65 -2.42
C ARG A 105 -5.85 -0.89 -3.52
N HIS A 106 -6.56 -0.31 -4.49
CA HIS A 106 -6.00 0.55 -5.53
C HIS A 106 -6.21 2.04 -5.21
N HIS A 107 -5.79 2.95 -6.10
CA HIS A 107 -5.88 4.40 -5.94
C HIS A 107 -7.31 4.91 -5.70
N ASP A 108 -8.32 4.20 -6.20
CA ASP A 108 -9.74 4.52 -5.99
C ASP A 108 -10.21 4.32 -4.55
N GLY A 109 -9.39 3.66 -3.74
CA GLY A 109 -9.60 3.43 -2.32
C GLY A 109 -10.64 2.35 -2.00
N PHE A 110 -10.98 1.47 -2.94
CA PHE A 110 -11.82 0.30 -2.62
C PHE A 110 -10.96 -0.83 -2.02
N SER A 111 -11.34 -1.32 -0.85
CA SER A 111 -10.66 -2.45 -0.21
C SER A 111 -11.30 -3.79 -0.61
N MET A 112 -10.52 -4.70 -1.19
CA MET A 112 -10.94 -6.05 -1.60
C MET A 112 -10.99 -7.05 -0.43
N PHE A 113 -10.95 -6.57 0.81
CA PHE A 113 -10.83 -7.35 2.04
C PHE A 113 -11.71 -6.77 3.15
N ASP A 114 -12.02 -7.57 4.17
CA ASP A 114 -12.82 -7.14 5.31
C ASP A 114 -11.99 -6.25 6.25
N THR A 115 -12.11 -4.94 6.06
CA THR A 115 -11.42 -3.92 6.86
C THR A 115 -12.41 -3.16 7.72
N LYS A 116 -12.07 -2.95 8.99
CA LYS A 116 -12.87 -2.11 9.89
C LYS A 116 -12.58 -0.61 9.76
N TYR A 117 -11.62 -0.23 8.91
CA TYR A 117 -11.12 1.14 8.83
C TYR A 117 -11.67 1.94 7.63
N SER A 118 -12.51 1.32 6.79
CA SER A 118 -13.17 1.98 5.68
C SER A 118 -14.48 1.29 5.33
N ASP A 119 -15.55 2.07 5.18
CA ASP A 119 -16.85 1.57 4.70
C ASP A 119 -16.92 1.42 3.17
N PHE A 120 -15.80 1.61 2.45
CA PHE A 120 -15.74 1.39 0.99
C PHE A 120 -14.91 0.14 0.72
N ASN A 121 -15.54 -1.02 0.93
CA ASN A 121 -14.89 -2.32 0.90
C ASN A 121 -15.82 -3.43 0.39
N ILE A 122 -15.24 -4.59 0.07
CA ILE A 122 -15.95 -5.73 -0.53
C ILE A 122 -17.14 -6.24 0.30
N MET A 123 -17.08 -6.10 1.62
CA MET A 123 -18.17 -6.48 2.53
C MET A 123 -19.36 -5.53 2.43
N GLN A 124 -19.22 -4.34 1.85
CA GLN A 124 -20.33 -3.42 1.60
C GLN A 124 -20.93 -3.57 0.18
N SER A 125 -20.32 -4.41 -0.66
CA SER A 125 -20.84 -4.77 -1.98
C SER A 125 -21.87 -5.92 -1.90
N PRO A 126 -22.67 -6.16 -2.96
CA PRO A 126 -23.56 -7.32 -3.01
C PRO A 126 -22.85 -8.68 -2.91
N TYR A 127 -21.54 -8.72 -3.16
CA TYR A 127 -20.75 -9.96 -3.04
C TYR A 127 -20.59 -10.41 -1.58
N HIS A 128 -20.38 -9.45 -0.67
CA HIS A 128 -20.31 -9.64 0.79
C HIS A 128 -19.40 -10.78 1.26
N GLN A 129 -18.30 -11.03 0.55
CA GLN A 129 -17.30 -12.02 0.94
C GLN A 129 -15.89 -11.48 0.71
N ASP A 130 -14.98 -11.85 1.61
CA ASP A 130 -13.61 -11.39 1.60
C ASP A 130 -12.79 -12.09 0.49
N ILE A 131 -12.45 -11.35 -0.57
CA ILE A 131 -11.68 -11.85 -1.71
C ILE A 131 -10.23 -12.13 -1.33
N VAL A 132 -9.62 -11.30 -0.49
CA VAL A 132 -8.23 -11.49 -0.06
C VAL A 132 -8.13 -12.75 0.81
N LYS A 133 -9.11 -13.02 1.67
CA LYS A 133 -9.18 -14.27 2.46
C LYS A 133 -9.31 -15.50 1.57
N GLN A 134 -10.22 -15.48 0.60
CA GLN A 134 -10.39 -16.58 -0.34
C GLN A 134 -9.11 -16.87 -1.13
N MET A 135 -8.41 -15.82 -1.60
CA MET A 135 -7.15 -15.96 -2.32
C MET A 135 -6.01 -16.44 -1.41
N ALA A 136 -5.91 -15.94 -0.18
CA ALA A 136 -4.88 -16.34 0.78
C ALA A 136 -5.00 -17.83 1.14
N ASP A 137 -6.20 -18.26 1.53
CA ASP A 137 -6.47 -19.65 1.91
C ASP A 137 -6.13 -20.63 0.79
N GLU A 138 -6.52 -20.28 -0.44
CA GLU A 138 -6.29 -21.14 -1.59
C GLU A 138 -4.84 -21.10 -2.07
N CYS A 139 -4.15 -19.95 -1.98
CA CYS A 139 -2.72 -19.85 -2.20
C CYS A 139 -1.94 -20.76 -1.23
N HIS A 140 -2.26 -20.71 0.07
CA HIS A 140 -1.63 -21.58 1.07
C HIS A 140 -1.90 -23.06 0.80
N LYS A 141 -3.15 -23.41 0.48
CA LYS A 141 -3.54 -24.78 0.15
C LYS A 141 -2.81 -25.34 -1.08
N GLN A 142 -2.58 -24.52 -2.10
CA GLN A 142 -1.92 -24.96 -3.34
C GLN A 142 -0.39 -24.75 -3.35
N GLY A 143 0.18 -24.15 -2.29
CA GLY A 143 1.62 -23.88 -2.20
C GLY A 143 2.10 -22.76 -3.14
N ILE A 144 1.26 -21.75 -3.36
CA ILE A 144 1.59 -20.52 -4.09
C ILE A 144 1.74 -19.38 -3.08
N LYS A 145 2.82 -18.59 -3.16
CA LYS A 145 3.01 -17.47 -2.23
C LYS A 145 2.13 -16.28 -2.66
N LEU A 146 1.34 -15.73 -1.74
CA LEU A 146 0.51 -14.56 -2.01
C LEU A 146 1.25 -13.28 -1.62
N PHE A 147 1.40 -12.35 -2.55
CA PHE A 147 1.86 -10.99 -2.35
C PHE A 147 0.65 -10.05 -2.40
N LEU A 148 0.68 -8.99 -1.62
CA LEU A 148 -0.42 -8.04 -1.52
C LEU A 148 0.03 -6.70 -2.10
N TYR A 149 -0.62 -6.25 -3.16
CA TYR A 149 -0.49 -4.87 -3.60
C TYR A 149 -1.35 -3.97 -2.72
N TYR A 150 -0.77 -2.85 -2.30
CA TYR A 150 -1.45 -1.84 -1.50
C TYR A 150 -1.09 -0.46 -2.03
N SER A 151 -2.09 0.32 -2.43
CA SER A 151 -1.85 1.69 -2.83
C SER A 151 -1.66 2.61 -1.62
N LEU A 152 -0.53 3.31 -1.60
CA LEU A 152 -0.27 4.46 -0.74
C LEU A 152 -1.08 5.69 -1.16
N LEU A 153 -1.48 5.78 -2.43
CA LEU A 153 -2.32 6.85 -2.96
C LEU A 153 -3.80 6.55 -2.70
N ASP A 154 -4.56 7.57 -2.32
CA ASP A 154 -6.00 7.46 -2.11
C ASP A 154 -6.74 8.69 -2.68
N TRP A 155 -7.54 8.46 -3.72
CA TRP A 155 -8.35 9.48 -4.39
C TRP A 155 -9.65 9.81 -3.65
N ARG A 156 -10.01 9.06 -2.61
CA ARG A 156 -11.28 9.21 -1.89
C ARG A 156 -11.12 9.94 -0.57
N ARG A 157 -10.10 9.61 0.22
CA ARG A 157 -10.04 10.04 1.62
C ARG A 157 -9.58 11.49 1.79
N ASP A 158 -10.31 12.24 2.60
CA ASP A 158 -9.99 13.65 2.87
C ASP A 158 -8.67 13.89 3.62
N ASP A 159 -8.20 12.90 4.37
CA ASP A 159 -6.92 12.93 5.11
C ASP A 159 -5.69 12.60 4.25
N TYR A 160 -5.87 12.04 3.05
CA TYR A 160 -4.80 11.99 2.05
C TYR A 160 -4.43 13.42 1.60
N GLN A 161 -3.16 13.75 1.40
CA GLN A 161 -2.79 15.11 0.98
C GLN A 161 -3.17 15.42 -0.48
N TYR A 162 -4.39 15.91 -0.67
CA TYR A 162 -4.93 16.34 -1.96
C TYR A 162 -4.14 17.48 -2.58
N TRP A 163 -3.77 18.50 -1.81
CA TRP A 163 -3.23 19.76 -2.34
C TRP A 163 -1.83 19.60 -2.95
N THR A 164 -1.00 18.80 -2.32
CA THR A 164 0.34 18.41 -2.79
C THR A 164 0.30 17.22 -3.75
N GLY A 165 -0.71 16.36 -3.69
CA GLY A 165 -0.88 15.27 -4.67
C GLY A 165 -1.00 15.76 -6.12
N ARG A 166 -0.69 14.92 -7.09
CA ARG A 166 -0.74 15.26 -8.53
C ARG A 166 -2.00 14.77 -9.21
N THR A 167 -2.63 13.73 -8.68
CA THR A 167 -3.78 13.04 -9.25
C THR A 167 -5.03 13.22 -8.38
N GLY A 168 -6.17 12.69 -8.83
CA GLY A 168 -7.43 12.78 -8.10
C GLY A 168 -8.02 14.20 -8.03
N LYS A 169 -7.57 15.13 -8.88
CA LYS A 169 -7.99 16.54 -8.87
C LYS A 169 -9.46 16.76 -9.24
N GLY A 170 -10.06 15.84 -10.01
CA GLY A 170 -11.47 15.87 -10.37
C GLY A 170 -12.42 15.18 -9.39
N THR A 171 -11.92 14.67 -8.27
CA THR A 171 -12.71 13.81 -7.35
C THR A 171 -13.73 14.59 -6.51
N GLY A 172 -13.68 15.93 -6.54
CA GLY A 172 -14.54 16.81 -5.76
C GLY A 172 -14.09 17.01 -4.31
N ARG A 173 -12.89 16.53 -3.95
CA ARG A 173 -12.31 16.72 -2.63
C ARG A 173 -11.86 18.16 -2.43
N THR A 174 -12.25 18.75 -1.29
CA THR A 174 -11.92 20.14 -0.92
C THR A 174 -11.33 20.25 0.48
N THR A 175 -11.42 19.19 1.29
CA THR A 175 -10.95 19.18 2.67
C THR A 175 -9.42 19.15 2.72
N LYS A 176 -8.84 20.01 3.56
CA LYS A 176 -7.43 19.89 3.97
C LYS A 176 -7.37 18.97 5.18
N GLY A 177 -7.22 17.67 4.94
CA GLY A 177 -7.15 16.70 6.03
C GLY A 177 -5.76 16.61 6.67
N ASP A 178 -5.69 15.75 7.68
CA ASP A 178 -4.49 15.50 8.48
C ASP A 178 -3.74 14.27 7.96
N TRP A 179 -2.55 14.50 7.44
CA TRP A 179 -1.73 13.46 6.85
C TRP A 179 -1.38 12.33 7.82
N ASN A 180 -1.16 12.64 9.10
CA ASN A 180 -0.84 11.63 10.10
C ASN A 180 -2.02 10.67 10.35
N ASN A 181 -3.25 11.16 10.23
CA ASN A 181 -4.43 10.29 10.27
C ASN A 181 -4.46 9.33 9.09
N TYR A 182 -4.06 9.78 7.90
CA TYR A 182 -3.94 8.89 6.73
C TYR A 182 -2.82 7.86 6.91
N ILE A 183 -1.65 8.25 7.43
CA ILE A 183 -0.57 7.31 7.78
C ILE A 183 -1.06 6.26 8.78
N GLN A 184 -1.78 6.68 9.83
CA GLN A 184 -2.31 5.75 10.83
C GLN A 184 -3.38 4.82 10.23
N PHE A 185 -4.24 5.33 9.34
CA PHE A 185 -5.18 4.52 8.57
C PHE A 185 -4.47 3.42 7.75
N MET A 186 -3.38 3.77 7.04
CA MET A 186 -2.60 2.79 6.29
C MET A 186 -1.95 1.74 7.21
N LYS A 187 -1.32 2.15 8.32
CA LYS A 187 -0.71 1.24 9.29
C LYS A 187 -1.74 0.27 9.88
N ASN A 188 -2.94 0.76 10.14
CA ASN A 188 -4.07 -0.04 10.61
C ASN A 188 -4.49 -1.11 9.58
N GLN A 189 -4.68 -0.74 8.31
CA GLN A 189 -5.00 -1.69 7.25
C GLN A 189 -3.87 -2.69 6.97
N LEU A 190 -2.62 -2.23 6.95
CA LEU A 190 -1.46 -3.12 6.81
C LEU A 190 -1.37 -4.12 7.96
N THR A 191 -1.74 -3.72 9.18
CA THR A 191 -1.81 -4.64 10.32
C THR A 191 -2.86 -5.73 10.05
N GLU A 192 -4.08 -5.37 9.62
CA GLU A 192 -5.12 -6.36 9.26
C GLU A 192 -4.64 -7.33 8.17
N LEU A 193 -4.02 -6.80 7.11
CA LEU A 193 -3.49 -7.59 5.99
C LEU A 193 -2.38 -8.56 6.42
N LEU A 194 -1.58 -8.20 7.42
CA LEU A 194 -0.46 -9.01 7.90
C LEU A 194 -0.82 -9.92 9.08
N THR A 195 -1.99 -9.78 9.70
CA THR A 195 -2.42 -10.64 10.82
C THR A 195 -3.56 -11.59 10.47
N ASN A 196 -4.44 -11.23 9.54
CA ASN A 196 -5.70 -11.96 9.33
C ASN A 196 -5.65 -12.98 8.17
N TYR A 197 -4.60 -12.93 7.34
CA TYR A 197 -4.50 -13.68 6.07
C TYR A 197 -3.33 -14.66 6.02
N GLY A 198 -2.79 -15.04 7.19
CA GLY A 198 -1.65 -15.97 7.31
C GLY A 198 -0.34 -15.40 6.74
N GLU A 199 0.55 -16.29 6.28
CA GLU A 199 1.85 -15.88 5.74
C GLU A 199 1.69 -15.15 4.40
N ILE A 200 2.27 -13.96 4.29
CA ILE A 200 2.29 -13.13 3.09
C ILE A 200 3.72 -13.09 2.52
N GLY A 201 3.82 -13.15 1.19
CA GLY A 201 5.09 -13.13 0.45
C GLY A 201 5.80 -11.78 0.45
N GLY A 202 5.03 -10.72 0.51
CA GLY A 202 5.51 -9.35 0.54
C GLY A 202 4.38 -8.37 0.23
N ILE A 203 4.64 -7.10 0.53
CA ILE A 203 3.75 -5.99 0.18
C ILE A 203 4.34 -5.25 -1.03
N TRP A 204 3.52 -5.03 -2.05
CA TRP A 204 3.86 -4.23 -3.23
C TRP A 204 3.20 -2.86 -3.09
N PHE A 205 3.99 -1.84 -2.73
CA PHE A 205 3.48 -0.47 -2.57
C PHE A 205 3.50 0.32 -3.87
N ASP A 206 2.45 1.12 -4.08
CA ASP A 206 2.33 2.04 -5.22
C ASP A 206 1.79 3.40 -4.79
N GLY A 207 1.97 4.44 -5.59
CA GLY A 207 1.36 5.75 -5.39
C GLY A 207 2.22 6.74 -4.62
N TYR A 208 3.41 6.34 -4.14
CA TYR A 208 4.41 7.25 -3.55
C TYR A 208 4.69 8.44 -4.47
N TRP A 209 4.75 8.17 -5.78
CA TRP A 209 5.05 9.14 -6.81
C TRP A 209 4.06 10.30 -6.85
N ASP A 210 2.83 10.15 -6.36
CA ASP A 210 1.83 11.22 -6.41
C ASP A 210 2.26 12.47 -5.64
N GLN A 211 3.03 12.27 -4.57
CA GLN A 211 3.51 13.35 -3.69
C GLN A 211 4.87 13.92 -4.10
N ILE A 212 5.56 13.33 -5.09
CA ILE A 212 6.85 13.83 -5.56
C ILE A 212 6.71 15.26 -6.14
N ASP A 213 7.65 16.14 -5.78
CA ASP A 213 7.80 17.43 -6.45
C ASP A 213 8.54 17.26 -7.79
N VAL A 214 7.77 17.33 -8.88
CA VAL A 214 8.31 17.24 -10.25
C VAL A 214 8.73 18.59 -10.83
N GLN A 215 8.43 19.70 -10.15
CA GLN A 215 8.80 21.04 -10.59
C GLN A 215 10.20 21.43 -10.08
N ASN A 216 10.60 20.91 -8.92
CA ASN A 216 11.96 21.05 -8.44
C ASN A 216 12.92 20.10 -9.17
N LYS A 217 13.74 20.65 -10.08
CA LYS A 217 14.71 19.87 -10.86
C LYS A 217 15.84 19.26 -10.03
N GLU A 218 16.11 19.81 -8.85
CA GLU A 218 17.17 19.36 -7.93
C GLU A 218 16.68 18.29 -6.95
N GLN A 219 15.38 18.26 -6.63
CA GLN A 219 14.76 17.37 -5.64
C GLN A 219 13.72 16.41 -6.24
N LYS A 220 13.92 15.95 -7.49
CA LYS A 220 12.95 15.10 -8.23
C LYS A 220 12.52 13.79 -7.55
N SER A 221 13.13 13.42 -6.42
CA SER A 221 12.82 12.22 -5.64
C SER A 221 12.19 12.53 -4.27
N GLU A 222 12.15 13.79 -3.84
CA GLU A 222 11.61 14.14 -2.53
C GLU A 222 10.09 14.26 -2.60
N SER A 223 9.43 13.57 -1.67
CA SER A 223 7.99 13.67 -1.48
C SER A 223 7.65 14.97 -0.74
N ARG A 224 6.57 15.63 -1.15
CA ARG A 224 5.99 16.80 -0.47
C ARG A 224 5.25 16.46 0.82
N ALA A 225 5.08 15.16 1.09
CA ALA A 225 4.51 14.62 2.32
C ALA A 225 5.46 13.58 2.93
N ASP A 226 5.65 13.61 4.24
CA ASP A 226 6.44 12.57 4.94
C ASP A 226 5.62 11.28 5.02
N TRP A 227 6.00 10.25 4.27
CA TRP A 227 5.26 8.98 4.23
C TRP A 227 5.46 8.11 5.48
N HIS A 228 6.34 8.50 6.41
CA HIS A 228 6.72 7.69 7.58
C HIS A 228 7.18 6.27 7.15
N LEU A 229 7.89 6.17 6.01
CA LEU A 229 8.27 4.88 5.42
C LEU A 229 9.03 4.00 6.40
N ARG A 230 9.83 4.59 7.30
CA ARG A 230 10.53 3.85 8.34
C ARG A 230 9.57 3.15 9.30
N GLU A 231 8.56 3.87 9.79
CA GLU A 231 7.57 3.29 10.69
C GLU A 231 6.73 2.20 10.01
N ILE A 232 6.36 2.41 8.75
CA ILE A 232 5.62 1.43 7.96
C ILE A 232 6.48 0.17 7.76
N TYR A 233 7.74 0.34 7.40
CA TYR A 233 8.68 -0.76 7.23
C TYR A 233 8.89 -1.55 8.52
N ASP A 234 9.12 -0.85 9.64
CA ASP A 234 9.29 -1.48 10.96
C ASP A 234 8.03 -2.21 11.41
N LEU A 235 6.84 -1.66 11.15
CA LEU A 235 5.57 -2.33 11.43
C LEU A 235 5.46 -3.65 10.66
N ILE A 236 5.73 -3.63 9.35
CA ILE A 236 5.67 -4.83 8.50
C ILE A 236 6.61 -5.89 9.03
N HIS A 237 7.89 -5.56 9.23
CA HIS A 237 8.89 -6.53 9.67
C HIS A 237 8.78 -6.93 11.14
N LYS A 238 8.06 -6.17 11.96
CA LYS A 238 7.67 -6.60 13.31
C LYS A 238 6.58 -7.68 13.28
N ILE A 239 5.62 -7.58 12.35
CA ILE A 239 4.50 -8.53 12.24
C ILE A 239 4.93 -9.77 11.43
N GLN A 240 5.55 -9.57 10.26
CA GLN A 240 6.08 -10.62 9.39
C GLN A 240 7.54 -10.28 8.99
N PRO A 241 8.55 -10.83 9.69
CA PRO A 241 9.97 -10.46 9.53
C PRO A 241 10.59 -10.83 8.17
#